data_AF-A0AAN9M1R8-F1
#
_entry.id   AF-A0AAN9M1R8-F1
#
_cell.length_a   1.000
_cell.length_b   1.000
_cell.length_c   1.000
_cell.angle_alpha   90.00
_cell.angle_beta   90.00
_cell.angle_gamma   90.00
#
_symmetry.space_group_name_H-M   'P 1'
#
loop_
_entity.id
_entity.type
_entity.pdbx_description
1 polymer ?
#
loop_
_entity_poly.entity_id
_entity_poly.type
_entity_poly.pdbx_seq_one_letter_code
_entity_poly.pdbx_strand_id
1 'polypeptide(L)'
;MNSSSFLFTLGLILISHSTLTVNSKDHHGNGPDMMAQVILELALNKGTEGQNFLKGLVQTNNVLAIQECATFHYDGMIGSFRSSLKELEEDPETANYDAKVAGDGPMVAIEP
;
A
#
# COMPACT_ATOMS: atom_id res chain seq x y z
N MET A 1 -1.56 16.75 21.52
CA MET A 1 -0.91 15.63 20.81
C MET A 1 -1.63 14.35 21.21
N ASN A 2 -2.50 13.89 20.34
CA ASN A 2 -3.34 12.71 20.48
C ASN A 2 -2.62 11.49 19.88
N SER A 3 -2.61 10.37 20.60
CA SER A 3 -1.85 9.16 20.30
C SER A 3 -2.12 8.55 18.91
N SER A 4 -3.23 8.92 18.27
CA SER A 4 -3.58 8.52 16.91
C SER A 4 -2.63 9.10 15.85
N SER A 5 -2.05 10.28 16.09
CA SER A 5 -1.11 10.90 15.14
C SER A 5 0.24 10.19 15.06
N PHE A 6 0.63 9.42 16.09
CA PHE A 6 1.89 8.66 16.11
C PHE A 6 1.81 7.32 15.36
N LEU A 7 0.63 6.69 15.31
CA LEU A 7 0.46 5.40 14.62
C LEU A 7 0.31 5.58 13.10
N PHE A 8 -0.35 6.64 12.66
CA PHE A 8 -0.45 6.96 11.22
C PHE A 8 0.89 7.45 10.65
N THR A 9 1.68 8.20 11.42
CA THR A 9 3.03 8.58 10.97
C THR A 9 3.99 7.40 10.92
N LEU A 10 3.93 6.43 11.85
CA LEU A 10 4.82 5.27 11.78
C LEU A 10 4.48 4.32 10.60
N GLY A 11 3.20 4.18 10.24
CA GLY A 11 2.77 3.42 9.06
C GLY A 11 3.16 4.09 7.74
N LEU A 12 3.06 5.42 7.66
CA LEU A 12 3.51 6.20 6.51
C LEU A 12 5.03 6.29 6.42
N ILE A 13 5.78 6.33 7.53
CA ILE A 13 7.26 6.43 7.54
C ILE A 13 7.93 5.18 6.97
N LEU A 14 7.33 3.99 7.12
CA LEU A 14 7.85 2.75 6.52
C LEU A 14 7.64 2.68 5.00
N ILE A 15 6.64 3.41 4.47
CA ILE A 15 6.36 3.48 3.04
C ILE A 15 7.05 4.71 2.40
N SER A 16 7.14 5.84 3.11
CA SER A 16 7.60 7.13 2.57
C SER A 16 9.12 7.32 2.50
N HIS A 17 9.92 6.59 3.30
CA HIS A 17 11.38 6.60 3.14
C HIS A 17 11.88 5.57 2.13
N SER A 18 11.02 4.61 1.76
CA SER A 18 11.22 3.76 0.61
C SER A 18 10.75 4.52 -0.62
N THR A 19 11.54 5.50 -1.06
CA THR A 19 11.31 6.14 -2.36
C THR A 19 11.36 5.02 -3.40
N LEU A 20 10.18 4.51 -3.82
CA LEU A 20 10.03 3.50 -4.86
C LEU A 20 10.33 4.17 -6.20
N THR A 21 11.57 4.56 -6.43
CA THR A 21 12.07 4.77 -7.78
C THR A 21 12.25 3.40 -8.40
N VAL A 22 11.21 2.90 -9.08
CA VAL A 22 11.34 1.75 -9.98
C VAL A 22 12.24 2.20 -11.13
N ASN A 23 13.53 1.92 -11.02
CA ASN A 23 14.48 2.13 -12.10
C ASN A 23 14.68 0.80 -12.82
N SER A 24 13.92 0.59 -13.89
CA SER A 24 14.06 -0.57 -14.76
C SER A 24 15.24 -0.35 -15.72
N LYS A 25 16.41 -0.87 -15.35
CA LYS A 25 17.39 -1.29 -16.36
C LYS A 25 17.98 -2.65 -16.03
N ASP A 26 17.93 -3.47 -17.07
CA ASP A 26 18.65 -4.70 -17.37
C ASP A 26 18.17 -5.98 -16.70
N HIS A 27 17.66 -6.93 -17.49
CA HIS A 27 18.20 -8.29 -17.44
C HIS A 27 18.34 -8.90 -18.85
N HIS A 28 19.54 -9.41 -19.09
CA HIS A 28 19.73 -10.61 -19.89
C HIS A 28 19.58 -11.79 -18.93
N GLY A 29 18.34 -12.29 -18.76
CA GLY A 29 17.95 -13.40 -17.90
C GLY A 29 18.03 -13.10 -16.38
N ASN A 30 16.89 -13.13 -15.69
CA ASN A 30 16.71 -13.02 -14.21
C ASN A 30 16.47 -11.60 -13.59
N GLY A 31 15.45 -10.87 -14.09
CA GLY A 31 15.04 -9.42 -13.98
C GLY A 31 14.96 -8.58 -12.68
N PRO A 32 15.03 -7.21 -12.74
CA PRO A 32 14.50 -6.31 -11.70
C PRO A 32 13.01 -6.57 -11.39
N ASP A 33 12.32 -7.26 -12.29
CA ASP A 33 10.96 -7.76 -12.13
C ASP A 33 10.84 -8.67 -10.90
N MET A 34 11.88 -9.45 -10.57
CA MET A 34 11.88 -10.27 -9.35
C MET A 34 11.90 -9.40 -8.08
N MET A 35 12.65 -8.28 -8.10
CA MET A 35 12.69 -7.36 -6.97
C MET A 35 11.39 -6.57 -6.86
N ALA A 36 10.84 -6.10 -7.98
CA ALA A 36 9.54 -5.42 -8.01
C ALA A 36 8.43 -6.37 -7.51
N GLN A 37 8.43 -7.62 -7.95
CA GLN A 37 7.51 -8.65 -7.50
C GLN A 37 7.61 -8.87 -5.98
N VAL A 38 8.82 -9.09 -5.45
CA VAL A 38 9.02 -9.32 -4.01
C VAL A 38 8.54 -8.12 -3.18
N ILE A 39 8.81 -6.90 -3.63
CA ILE A 39 8.37 -5.68 -2.94
C ILE A 39 6.85 -5.53 -2.98
N LEU A 40 6.22 -5.77 -4.13
CA LEU A 40 4.78 -5.72 -4.27
C LEU A 40 4.08 -6.82 -3.45
N GLU A 41 4.64 -8.03 -3.39
CA GLU A 41 4.16 -9.12 -2.53
C GLU A 41 4.26 -8.74 -1.04
N LEU A 42 5.39 -8.14 -0.63
CA LEU A 42 5.56 -7.63 0.73
C LEU A 42 4.52 -6.54 1.05
N ALA A 43 4.29 -5.60 0.14
CA ALA A 43 3.33 -4.53 0.31
C ALA A 43 1.90 -5.07 0.41
N LEU A 44 1.52 -6.03 -0.43
CA LEU A 44 0.22 -6.70 -0.39
C LEU A 44 -0.01 -7.41 0.96
N ASN A 45 1.00 -8.13 1.44
CA ASN A 45 0.94 -8.83 2.73
C ASN A 45 0.78 -7.85 3.89
N LYS A 46 1.59 -6.78 3.91
CA LYS A 46 1.52 -5.75 4.97
C LYS A 46 0.22 -4.95 4.92
N GLY A 47 -0.27 -4.66 3.72
CA GLY A 47 -1.58 -4.03 3.53
C GLY A 47 -2.71 -4.92 4.06
N THR A 48 -2.66 -6.22 3.79
CA THR A 48 -3.66 -7.18 4.30
C THR A 48 -3.61 -7.30 5.83
N GLU A 49 -2.41 -7.40 6.40
CA GLU A 49 -2.22 -7.40 7.87
C GLU A 49 -2.79 -6.13 8.52
N GLY A 50 -2.46 -4.96 7.95
CA GLY A 50 -2.96 -3.67 8.42
C GLY A 50 -4.49 -3.57 8.33
N GLN A 51 -5.09 -4.03 7.23
CA GLN A 51 -6.54 -4.04 7.08
C GLN A 51 -7.22 -4.87 8.16
N ASN A 52 -6.71 -6.08 8.41
CA ASN A 52 -7.27 -6.99 9.41
C ASN A 52 -7.16 -6.41 10.82
N PHE A 53 -6.04 -5.76 11.13
CA PHE A 53 -5.87 -5.03 12.39
C PHE A 53 -6.92 -3.92 12.55
N LEU A 54 -7.12 -3.08 11.54
CA LEU A 54 -8.11 -2.00 11.59
C LEU A 54 -9.54 -2.56 11.70
N LYS A 55 -9.88 -3.64 10.97
CA LYS A 55 -11.17 -4.33 11.11
C LYS A 55 -11.40 -4.83 12.54
N GLY A 56 -10.36 -5.36 13.20
CA GLY A 56 -10.42 -5.73 14.62
C GLY A 56 -10.60 -4.52 15.56
N LEU A 57 -9.97 -3.39 15.25
CA LEU A 57 -10.18 -2.16 16.01
C LEU A 57 -11.60 -1.63 15.91
N VAL A 58 -12.23 -1.68 14.74
CA VAL A 58 -13.63 -1.23 14.54
C VAL A 58 -14.61 -2.01 15.44
N GLN A 59 -14.36 -3.30 15.66
CA GLN A 59 -15.19 -4.14 16.53
C GLN A 59 -15.13 -3.69 18.00
N THR A 60 -14.03 -3.06 18.42
CA THR A 60 -13.79 -2.65 19.81
C THR A 60 -14.05 -1.15 20.03
N ASN A 61 -13.80 -0.33 19.01
CA ASN A 61 -13.89 1.11 19.03
C ASN A 61 -14.63 1.55 17.77
N ASN A 62 -15.93 1.82 17.90
CA ASN A 62 -16.81 2.15 16.79
C ASN A 62 -16.55 3.57 16.24
N VAL A 63 -15.38 3.76 15.64
CA VAL A 63 -14.91 5.03 15.07
C VAL A 63 -15.06 4.96 13.55
N LEU A 64 -15.94 5.79 13.00
CA LEU A 64 -16.28 5.80 11.57
C LEU A 64 -15.04 5.95 10.68
N ALA A 65 -14.10 6.83 11.05
CA ALA A 65 -12.86 7.01 10.28
C ALA A 65 -12.00 5.72 10.23
N ILE A 66 -11.96 4.94 11.30
CA ILE A 66 -11.24 3.66 11.31
C ILE A 66 -11.96 2.64 10.42
N GLN A 67 -13.30 2.65 10.42
CA GLN A 67 -14.10 1.78 9.55
C GLN A 67 -13.90 2.11 8.08
N GLU A 68 -13.88 3.39 7.71
CA GLU A 68 -13.62 3.84 6.34
C GLU A 68 -12.21 3.46 5.89
N CYS A 69 -11.21 3.66 6.76
CA CYS A 69 -9.85 3.16 6.54
C CYS A 69 -9.82 1.64 6.32
N ALA A 70 -10.43 0.87 7.22
CA ALA A 70 -10.41 -0.59 7.19
C ALA A 70 -11.12 -1.22 5.98
N THR A 71 -11.98 -0.46 5.30
CA THR A 71 -12.80 -0.94 4.19
C THR A 71 -12.38 -0.24 2.91
N PHE A 72 -13.07 0.84 2.52
CA PHE A 72 -12.91 1.52 1.23
C PHE A 72 -11.44 1.81 0.88
N HIS A 73 -10.68 2.35 1.82
CA HIS A 73 -9.30 2.76 1.62
C HIS A 73 -8.31 1.60 1.48
N TYR A 74 -8.34 0.64 2.42
CA TYR A 74 -7.48 -0.53 2.33
C TYR A 74 -7.90 -1.48 1.20
N ASP A 75 -9.19 -1.56 0.86
CA ASP A 75 -9.68 -2.33 -0.30
C ASP A 75 -9.10 -1.76 -1.60
N GLY A 76 -9.08 -0.43 -1.74
CA GLY A 76 -8.44 0.25 -2.87
C GLY A 76 -6.94 -0.01 -2.95
N MET A 77 -6.20 0.21 -1.86
CA MET A 77 -4.76 -0.01 -1.79
C MET A 77 -4.38 -1.47 -2.11
N ILE A 78 -5.07 -2.45 -1.50
CA ILE A 78 -4.83 -3.88 -1.73
C ILE A 78 -5.18 -4.24 -3.18
N GLY A 79 -6.26 -3.69 -3.72
CA GLY A 79 -6.66 -3.86 -5.11
C GLY A 79 -5.57 -3.40 -6.08
N SER A 80 -5.04 -2.19 -5.88
CA SER A 80 -3.97 -1.61 -6.70
C SER A 80 -2.66 -2.40 -6.59
N PHE A 81 -2.22 -2.83 -5.40
CA PHE A 81 -1.03 -3.69 -5.31
C PHE A 81 -1.21 -5.04 -6.01
N ARG A 82 -2.40 -5.64 -5.93
CA ARG A 82 -2.70 -6.90 -6.63
C ARG A 82 -2.72 -6.70 -8.16
N SER A 83 -3.25 -5.56 -8.62
CA SER A 83 -3.26 -5.20 -10.05
C SER A 83 -1.84 -5.00 -10.57
N SER A 84 -1.03 -4.21 -9.85
CA SER A 84 0.39 -4.00 -10.13
C SER A 84 1.19 -5.30 -10.26
N LEU A 85 0.98 -6.27 -9.34
CA LEU A 85 1.62 -7.60 -9.44
C LEU A 85 1.25 -8.35 -10.71
N LYS A 86 -0.02 -8.27 -11.12
CA LYS A 86 -0.52 -8.99 -12.29
C LYS A 86 0.06 -8.41 -13.58
N GLU A 87 0.23 -7.09 -13.63
CA GLU A 87 0.67 -6.38 -14.83
C GLU A 87 2.18 -6.29 -14.95
N LEU A 88 2.94 -6.66 -13.91
CA LEU A 88 4.38 -6.48 -13.85
C LEU A 88 5.14 -7.06 -15.06
N GLU A 89 4.69 -8.20 -15.59
CA GLU A 89 5.29 -8.84 -16.77
C GLU A 89 4.66 -8.40 -18.11
N GLU A 90 3.39 -7.98 -18.11
CA GLU A 90 2.60 -7.70 -19.32
C GLU A 90 2.62 -6.22 -19.70
N ASP A 91 2.52 -5.34 -18.71
CA ASP A 91 2.47 -3.88 -18.83
C ASP A 91 3.13 -3.20 -17.60
N PRO A 92 4.47 -3.07 -17.60
CA PRO A 92 5.21 -2.46 -16.49
C PRO A 92 4.85 -0.99 -16.22
N GLU A 93 4.31 -0.26 -17.20
CA GLU A 93 3.89 1.14 -17.02
C GLU A 93 2.62 1.21 -16.19
N THR A 94 1.62 0.38 -16.51
CA THR A 94 0.39 0.28 -15.72
C THR A 94 0.69 -0.30 -14.34
N ALA A 95 1.59 -1.30 -14.24
CA ALA A 95 2.04 -1.82 -12.96
C ALA A 95 2.66 -0.74 -12.06
N ASN A 96 3.51 0.13 -12.62
CA ASN A 96 4.11 1.24 -11.87
C ASN A 96 3.08 2.31 -11.48
N TYR A 97 2.11 2.59 -12.34
CA TYR A 97 1.00 3.50 -12.02
C TYR A 97 0.17 2.97 -10.85
N ASP A 98 -0.19 1.68 -10.87
CA ASP A 98 -0.96 1.04 -9.80
C ASP A 98 -0.19 1.00 -8.48
N ALA A 99 1.11 0.71 -8.52
CA ALA A 99 1.97 0.77 -7.33
C ALA A 99 2.00 2.17 -6.72
N LYS A 100 2.04 3.21 -7.56
CA LYS A 100 1.98 4.60 -7.11
C LYS A 100 0.63 4.93 -6.47
N VAL A 101 -0.49 4.57 -7.12
CA VAL A 101 -1.84 4.79 -6.57
C VAL A 101 -2.00 4.11 -5.21
N ALA A 102 -1.46 2.90 -5.05
CA ALA A 102 -1.46 2.21 -3.76
C ALA A 102 -0.59 2.94 -2.70
N GLY A 103 0.58 3.45 -3.11
CA GLY A 103 1.53 4.16 -2.25
C GLY A 103 1.09 5.55 -1.80
N ASP A 104 0.35 6.29 -2.63
CA ASP A 104 -0.27 7.58 -2.27
C ASP A 104 -1.26 7.40 -1.10
N GLY A 105 -1.76 6.18 -0.92
CA GLY A 105 -2.62 5.79 0.19
C GLY A 105 -4.00 6.46 0.12
N PRO A 106 -4.85 6.25 1.13
CA PRO A 106 -6.13 6.93 1.17
C PRO A 106 -5.97 8.43 1.42
N MET A 107 -6.39 9.22 0.42
CA MET A 107 -6.50 10.68 0.51
C MET A 107 -7.69 11.11 1.38
N VAL A 108 -7.92 10.50 2.54
CA VAL A 108 -8.89 11.00 3.52
C VAL A 108 -8.43 10.65 4.94
N ALA A 109 -7.69 11.58 5.55
CA ALA A 109 -7.68 11.82 7.00
C ALA A 109 -7.11 13.21 7.36
N ILE A 110 -7.09 14.14 6.40
CA ILE A 110 -6.68 15.53 6.61
C ILE A 110 -7.52 16.41 5.68
N GLU A 111 -8.81 16.57 5.97
CA GLU A 111 -9.43 17.90 5.80
C GLU A 111 -10.35 18.15 7.01
N PRO A 112 -10.36 19.38 7.54
CA PRO A 112 -11.04 19.77 8.77
C PRO A 112 -12.57 19.71 8.72
#